data_AF-A0A0W1DFL6-F1
#
_entry.id   AF-A0A0W1DFL6-F1
#
_cell.length_a   1.000
_cell.length_b   1.000
_cell.length_c   1.000
_cell.angle_alpha   90.00
_cell.angle_beta   90.00
_cell.angle_gamma   90.00
#
_symmetry.space_group_name_H-M   'P 1'
#
loop_
_entity.id
_entity.type
_entity.pdbx_description
1 polymer ?
#
loop_
_entity_poly.entity_id
_entity_poly.type
_entity_poly.pdbx_seq_one_letter_code
_entity_poly.pdbx_strand_id
1 'polypeptide(L)'
;MSRVKQLDPRFVETMPDTIEPGILYVSLEYGSMIHGCACGCGGEVVLPLTPLDWSLRYDGETISVWPSVGNWSLPCRSHYIIDKGQIRWAGAWTDKQIAAGRALDLARKQSRAAPAMKPAQEADSAVSETTVRAAPPRSCFDGIRHRVARWFGRT
;
A
#
# COMPACT_ATOMS: atom_id res chain seq x y z
N MET A 1 -12.78 -16.28 -15.99
CA MET A 1 -11.31 -16.10 -15.88
C MET A 1 -10.70 -17.39 -15.36
N SER A 2 -9.50 -17.75 -15.83
CA SER A 2 -8.79 -18.97 -15.41
C SER A 2 -8.01 -18.77 -14.11
N ARG A 3 -7.66 -19.87 -13.45
CA ARG A 3 -6.79 -19.88 -12.27
C ARG A 3 -5.41 -19.33 -12.61
N VAL A 4 -4.92 -18.39 -11.81
CA VAL A 4 -3.60 -17.79 -11.93
C VAL A 4 -2.56 -18.74 -11.31
N LYS A 5 -1.45 -18.97 -12.02
CA LYS A 5 -0.36 -19.84 -11.56
C LYS A 5 0.80 -19.06 -10.96
N GLN A 6 1.00 -17.83 -11.43
CA GLN A 6 2.11 -16.96 -11.04
C GLN A 6 1.63 -15.52 -10.96
N LEU A 7 2.22 -14.75 -10.04
CA LEU A 7 2.06 -13.32 -9.91
C LEU A 7 3.41 -12.64 -10.19
N ASP A 8 3.40 -11.70 -11.11
CA ASP A 8 4.57 -10.87 -11.41
C ASP A 8 4.53 -9.59 -10.56
N PRO A 9 5.65 -9.22 -9.93
CA PRO A 9 5.68 -8.08 -9.04
C PRO A 9 5.68 -6.77 -9.82
N ARG A 10 4.85 -5.81 -9.41
CA ARG A 10 4.86 -4.45 -9.95
C ARG A 10 4.86 -3.43 -8.83
N PHE A 11 5.99 -2.75 -8.66
CA PHE A 11 6.11 -1.66 -7.69
C PHE A 11 5.48 -0.40 -8.26
N VAL A 12 4.58 0.20 -7.49
CA VAL A 12 3.83 1.40 -7.85
C VAL A 12 3.81 2.36 -6.67
N GLU A 13 3.77 3.66 -6.95
CA GLU A 13 3.56 4.67 -5.92
C GLU A 13 2.10 4.61 -5.45
N THR A 14 1.17 4.76 -6.40
CA THR A 14 -0.28 4.69 -6.17
C THR A 14 -0.88 3.40 -6.73
N MET A 15 -1.85 2.82 -6.01
CA MET A 15 -2.58 1.63 -6.46
C MET A 15 -3.45 1.97 -7.68
N PRO A 16 -3.51 1.09 -8.69
CA PRO A 16 -4.34 1.32 -9.87
C PRO A 16 -5.82 1.09 -9.56
N ASP A 17 -6.69 1.78 -10.31
CA ASP A 17 -8.15 1.62 -10.19
C ASP A 17 -8.65 0.25 -10.66
N THR A 18 -7.88 -0.43 -11.51
CA THR A 18 -8.22 -1.76 -12.05
C THR A 18 -7.07 -2.72 -11.79
N ILE A 19 -7.39 -3.83 -11.13
CA ILE A 19 -6.41 -4.85 -10.77
C ILE A 19 -6.31 -5.90 -11.87
N GLU A 20 -5.18 -5.92 -12.57
CA GLU A 20 -4.92 -6.90 -13.62
C GLU A 20 -4.68 -8.31 -13.05
N PRO A 21 -5.25 -9.36 -13.66
CA PRO A 21 -4.94 -10.74 -13.28
C PRO A 21 -3.47 -11.07 -13.52
N GLY A 22 -2.83 -11.75 -12.57
CA GLY A 22 -1.42 -12.17 -12.71
C GLY A 22 -0.40 -11.12 -12.28
N ILE A 23 -0.82 -9.94 -11.82
CA ILE A 23 0.07 -8.90 -11.30
C ILE A 23 -0.14 -8.74 -9.79
N LEU A 24 0.96 -8.68 -9.04
CA LEU A 24 0.98 -8.28 -7.63
C LEU A 24 1.51 -6.85 -7.56
N TYR A 25 0.60 -5.90 -7.39
CA TYR A 25 0.94 -4.50 -7.18
C TYR A 25 1.45 -4.31 -5.75
N VAL A 26 2.55 -3.60 -5.60
CA VAL A 26 3.18 -3.32 -4.32
C VAL A 26 3.39 -1.82 -4.20
N SER A 27 2.78 -1.19 -3.21
CA SER A 27 3.13 0.17 -2.82
C SER A 27 3.77 0.17 -1.44
N LEU A 28 5.02 0.59 -1.40
CA LEU A 28 5.75 0.80 -0.15
C LEU A 28 5.28 2.06 0.56
N GLU A 29 4.82 3.07 -0.18
CA GLU A 29 4.29 4.32 0.37
C GLU A 29 2.98 4.07 1.15
N TYR A 30 2.07 3.29 0.57
CA TYR A 30 0.84 2.86 1.26
C TYR A 30 1.03 1.63 2.15
N GLY A 31 2.25 1.06 2.20
CA GLY A 31 2.56 -0.14 2.99
C GLY A 31 1.61 -1.30 2.72
N SER A 32 1.27 -1.57 1.46
CA SER A 32 0.33 -2.62 1.09
C SER A 32 0.63 -3.25 -0.27
N MET A 33 0.09 -4.45 -0.48
CA MET A 33 0.10 -5.15 -1.77
C MET A 33 -1.32 -5.47 -2.18
N ILE A 34 -1.62 -5.42 -3.48
CA ILE A 34 -2.93 -5.75 -4.02
C ILE A 34 -2.77 -6.66 -5.23
N HIS A 35 -3.60 -7.68 -5.32
CA HIS A 35 -3.68 -8.51 -6.52
C HIS A 35 -5.08 -9.08 -6.73
N GLY A 36 -5.38 -9.52 -7.95
CA GLY A 36 -6.60 -10.26 -8.25
C GLY A 36 -6.52 -11.68 -7.70
N CYS A 37 -7.60 -12.16 -7.08
CA CYS A 37 -7.67 -13.47 -6.43
C CYS A 37 -7.20 -14.58 -7.38
N ALA A 38 -6.20 -15.35 -6.94
CA ALA A 38 -5.51 -16.32 -7.79
C ALA A 38 -6.41 -17.49 -8.26
N CYS A 39 -7.60 -17.67 -7.69
CA CYS A 39 -8.55 -18.65 -8.20
C CYS A 39 -9.19 -18.22 -9.53
N GLY A 40 -9.13 -16.93 -9.89
CA GLY A 40 -9.75 -16.37 -11.09
C GLY A 40 -11.19 -15.91 -10.88
N CYS A 41 -11.68 -15.77 -9.65
CA CYS A 41 -13.05 -15.27 -9.40
C CYS A 41 -13.21 -13.76 -9.62
N GLY A 42 -12.12 -13.02 -9.85
CA GLY A 42 -12.13 -11.57 -10.03
C GLY A 42 -12.21 -10.75 -8.74
N GLY A 43 -12.22 -11.38 -7.57
CA GLY A 43 -12.18 -10.66 -6.29
C GLY A 43 -10.81 -10.05 -6.03
N GLU A 44 -10.78 -8.84 -5.47
CA GLU A 44 -9.53 -8.17 -5.09
C GLU A 44 -9.03 -8.67 -3.73
N VAL A 45 -7.71 -8.79 -3.62
CA VAL A 45 -7.03 -9.27 -2.42
C VAL A 45 -6.02 -8.23 -1.99
N VAL A 46 -6.27 -7.61 -0.85
CA VAL A 46 -5.39 -6.61 -0.22
C VAL A 46 -4.59 -7.27 0.89
N LEU A 47 -3.28 -7.08 0.87
CA LEU A 47 -2.32 -7.63 1.82
C LEU A 47 -1.48 -6.47 2.42
N PRO A 48 -1.92 -5.89 3.56
CA PRO A 48 -1.14 -4.88 4.27
C PRO A 48 0.24 -5.40 4.71
N LEU A 49 1.26 -4.57 4.54
CA LEU A 49 2.65 -4.82 4.94
C LEU A 49 2.93 -4.26 6.34
N THR A 50 2.03 -4.50 7.28
CA THR A 50 2.26 -4.12 8.68
C THR A 50 3.11 -5.18 9.38
N PRO A 51 3.79 -4.83 10.49
CA PRO A 51 4.57 -5.81 11.27
C PRO A 51 3.77 -6.98 11.89
N LEU A 52 2.44 -7.00 11.71
CA LEU A 52 1.52 -8.02 12.24
C LEU A 52 0.75 -8.78 11.17
N ASP A 53 0.75 -8.29 9.94
CA ASP A 53 -0.03 -8.85 8.83
C ASP A 53 0.86 -9.73 7.94
N TRP A 54 1.13 -9.30 6.71
CA TRP A 54 1.99 -10.01 5.76
C TRP A 54 3.38 -9.39 5.69
N SER A 55 4.38 -10.25 5.52
CA SER A 55 5.73 -9.88 5.13
C SER A 55 5.96 -10.17 3.66
N LEU A 56 6.78 -9.33 3.06
CA LEU A 56 7.20 -9.41 1.68
C LEU A 56 8.71 -9.65 1.61
N ARG A 57 9.14 -10.62 0.80
CA ARG A 57 10.54 -10.80 0.41
C ARG A 57 10.66 -10.65 -1.10
N TYR A 58 11.51 -9.74 -1.54
CA TYR A 58 11.85 -9.50 -2.94
C TYR A 58 13.35 -9.73 -3.16
N ASP A 59 13.71 -10.54 -4.16
CA ASP A 59 15.10 -10.86 -4.48
C ASP A 59 15.64 -10.15 -5.74
N GLY A 60 14.90 -9.15 -6.24
CA GLY A 60 15.24 -8.40 -7.46
C GLY A 60 14.58 -8.96 -8.72
N GLU A 61 13.96 -10.14 -8.64
CA GLU A 61 13.23 -10.76 -9.75
C GLU A 61 11.84 -11.25 -9.30
N THR A 62 11.77 -11.95 -8.17
CA THR A 62 10.55 -12.60 -7.69
C THR A 62 10.13 -12.16 -6.30
N ILE A 63 8.83 -12.28 -6.00
CA ILE A 63 8.25 -11.96 -4.70
C ILE A 63 7.79 -13.23 -3.97
N SER A 64 8.09 -13.31 -2.68
CA SER A 64 7.44 -14.27 -1.76
C SER A 64 6.67 -13.52 -0.68
N VAL A 65 5.46 -13.98 -0.37
CA VAL A 65 4.59 -13.40 0.65
C VAL A 65 4.30 -14.42 1.74
N TRP A 66 4.42 -13.99 2.99
CA TRP A 66 4.18 -14.83 4.16
C TRP A 66 3.38 -14.05 5.23
N PRO A 67 2.43 -14.65 5.95
CA PRO A 67 1.94 -16.03 5.85
C PRO A 67 1.08 -16.26 4.60
N SER A 68 0.41 -17.41 4.54
CA SER A 68 -0.52 -17.72 3.46
C SER A 68 -1.65 -16.69 3.34
N VAL A 69 -2.23 -16.62 2.15
CA VAL A 69 -3.37 -15.77 1.79
C VAL A 69 -4.64 -16.60 1.84
N GLY A 70 -5.49 -16.34 2.83
CA GLY A 70 -6.79 -17.00 3.00
C GLY A 70 -7.94 -16.05 2.72
N ASN A 71 -8.63 -16.25 1.59
CA ASN A 71 -9.72 -15.38 1.12
C ASN A 71 -11.09 -15.80 1.68
N TRP A 72 -11.17 -15.93 3.00
CA TRP A 72 -12.33 -16.49 3.70
C TRP A 72 -13.61 -15.65 3.62
N SER A 73 -13.48 -14.36 3.26
CA SER A 73 -14.61 -13.46 3.04
C SER A 73 -15.10 -13.45 1.59
N LEU A 74 -14.33 -14.02 0.65
CA LEU A 74 -14.76 -14.18 -0.74
C LEU A 74 -15.57 -15.48 -0.89
N PRO A 75 -16.56 -15.53 -1.80
CA PRO A 75 -17.33 -16.75 -2.06
C PRO A 75 -16.46 -17.95 -2.44
N CYS A 76 -15.30 -17.72 -3.07
CA CYS A 76 -14.39 -18.77 -3.50
C CYS A 76 -13.59 -19.42 -2.36
N ARG A 77 -13.48 -18.78 -1.19
CA ARG A 77 -12.71 -19.24 -0.02
C ARG A 77 -11.33 -19.82 -0.37
N SER A 78 -10.64 -19.20 -1.34
CA SER A 78 -9.36 -19.67 -1.85
C SER A 78 -8.25 -19.51 -0.79
N HIS A 79 -7.30 -20.45 -0.78
CA HIS A 79 -6.17 -20.44 0.14
C HIS A 79 -4.88 -20.84 -0.56
N TYR A 80 -3.87 -19.99 -0.50
CA TYR A 80 -2.60 -20.22 -1.18
C TYR A 80 -1.45 -19.47 -0.51
N ILE A 81 -0.23 -19.84 -0.88
CA ILE A 81 1.01 -19.16 -0.55
C ILE A 81 1.58 -18.61 -1.86
N ILE A 82 2.14 -17.41 -1.81
CA ILE A 82 2.89 -16.82 -2.93
C ILE A 82 4.37 -17.05 -2.62
N ASP A 83 5.02 -17.92 -3.39
CA ASP A 83 6.43 -18.28 -3.20
C ASP A 83 7.19 -18.11 -4.51
N LYS A 84 8.13 -17.16 -4.54
CA LYS A 84 8.87 -16.76 -5.76
C LYS A 84 7.93 -16.51 -6.96
N GLY A 85 6.87 -15.75 -6.72
CA GLY A 85 5.80 -15.45 -7.67
C GLY A 85 4.80 -16.60 -7.88
N GLN A 86 5.14 -17.84 -7.55
CA GLN A 86 4.27 -18.99 -7.80
C GLN A 86 3.14 -19.10 -6.78
N ILE A 87 1.94 -19.45 -7.27
CA ILE A 87 0.78 -19.74 -6.44
C ILE A 87 0.83 -21.21 -6.00
N ARG A 88 1.19 -21.43 -4.74
CA ARG A 88 1.14 -22.75 -4.09
C ARG A 88 -0.15 -22.89 -3.31
N TRP A 89 -1.04 -23.75 -3.77
CA TRP A 89 -2.34 -23.97 -3.14
C TRP A 89 -2.19 -24.62 -1.77
N ALA A 90 -2.86 -24.04 -0.78
CA ALA A 90 -2.94 -24.55 0.57
C ALA A 90 -4.32 -25.16 0.83
N GLY A 91 -4.39 -26.10 1.78
CA GLY A 91 -5.64 -26.79 2.10
C GLY A 91 -6.71 -25.83 2.63
N ALA A 92 -7.97 -26.07 2.28
CA ALA A 92 -9.09 -25.27 2.77
C ALA A 92 -9.22 -25.37 4.31
N TRP A 93 -9.61 -24.27 4.93
CA TRP A 93 -9.92 -24.25 6.36
C TRP A 93 -11.43 -24.42 6.57
N THR A 94 -11.75 -25.23 7.58
CA THR A 94 -13.10 -25.29 8.15
C THR A 94 -13.49 -23.96 8.79
N ASP A 95 -14.78 -23.72 8.98
CA ASP A 95 -15.27 -22.49 9.63
C ASP A 95 -14.69 -22.33 11.06
N LYS A 96 -14.50 -23.45 11.77
CA LYS A 96 -13.86 -23.46 13.09
C LYS A 96 -12.40 -23.00 13.02
N GLN A 97 -11.63 -23.46 12.03
CA GLN A 97 -10.24 -23.03 11.82
C GLN A 97 -10.17 -21.55 11.44
N ILE A 98 -11.07 -21.07 10.59
CA ILE A 98 -11.15 -19.65 10.20
C ILE A 98 -11.47 -18.78 11.41
N ALA A 99 -12.47 -19.16 12.21
CA ALA A 99 -12.84 -18.43 13.42
C ALA A 99 -11.69 -18.37 14.42
N ALA A 100 -11.01 -19.50 14.66
CA ALA A 100 -9.84 -19.56 15.54
C ALA A 100 -8.69 -18.69 15.03
N GLY A 101 -8.38 -18.74 13.73
CA GLY A 101 -7.34 -17.92 13.12
C GLY A 101 -7.62 -16.42 13.26
N ARG A 102 -8.86 -15.99 12.99
CA ARG A 102 -9.29 -14.59 13.17
C ARG A 102 -9.20 -14.13 14.62
N ALA A 103 -9.60 -14.97 15.57
CA ALA A 103 -9.51 -14.65 17.00
C ALA A 103 -8.04 -14.47 17.45
N LEU A 104 -7.14 -15.32 16.98
CA LEU A 104 -5.70 -15.21 17.25
C LEU A 104 -5.09 -13.95 16.63
N ASP A 105 -5.45 -13.62 15.38
CA ASP A 105 -5.00 -12.40 14.71
C ASP A 105 -5.46 -11.14 15.47
N LEU A 106 -6.74 -11.09 15.85
CA LEU A 106 -7.30 -9.98 16.62
C LEU A 106 -6.58 -9.79 17.96
N ALA A 107 -6.36 -10.88 18.70
CA ALA A 107 -5.66 -10.83 19.98
C ALA A 107 -4.22 -10.30 19.82
N ARG A 108 -3.49 -10.74 18.78
CA ARG A 108 -2.14 -10.24 18.47
C ARG A 108 -2.14 -8.75 18.18
N LYS A 109 -3.08 -8.28 17.36
CA LYS A 109 -3.25 -6.86 17.02
C LYS A 109 -3.56 -6.00 18.24
N GLN A 110 -4.47 -6.46 19.10
CA GLN A 110 -4.80 -5.78 20.35
C GLN A 110 -3.60 -5.67 21.31
N SER A 111 -2.78 -6.73 21.43
CA SER A 111 -1.60 -6.69 22.31
C SER A 111 -0.50 -5.72 21.89
N ARG A 112 -0.46 -5.32 20.61
CA ARG A 112 0.57 -4.41 20.06
C ARG A 112 0.08 -2.99 19.82
N ALA A 113 -1.23 -2.75 19.84
CA ALA A 113 -1.76 -1.40 19.68
C ALA A 113 -1.39 -0.54 20.91
N ALA A 114 -0.35 0.28 20.79
CA ALA A 114 -0.19 1.46 21.65
C ALA A 114 -1.42 2.38 21.48
N PRO A 115 -1.84 3.14 22.50
CA PRO A 115 -2.96 4.07 22.35
C PRO A 115 -2.69 5.01 21.17
N ALA A 116 -3.62 5.04 20.22
CA ALA A 116 -3.49 5.72 18.94
C ALA A 116 -3.04 7.18 19.10
N MET A 117 -2.00 7.56 18.36
CA MET A 117 -1.71 8.96 18.07
C MET A 117 -2.91 9.54 17.33
N LYS A 118 -3.44 10.67 17.82
CA LYS A 118 -4.63 11.34 17.25
C LYS A 118 -4.45 11.60 15.75
N PRO A 119 -5.53 11.56 14.94
CA PRO A 119 -5.46 11.94 13.54
C PRO A 119 -4.94 13.38 13.42
N ALA A 120 -4.00 13.60 12.51
CA ALA A 120 -3.64 14.94 12.05
C ALA A 120 -4.90 15.59 11.48
N GLN A 121 -5.35 16.68 12.11
CA GLN A 121 -6.51 17.42 11.65
C GLN A 121 -6.22 18.02 10.27
N GLU A 122 -7.16 17.81 9.35
CA GLU A 122 -7.28 18.49 8.06
C GLU A 122 -7.15 20.01 8.27
N ALA A 123 -6.05 20.57 7.78
CA ALA A 123 -5.91 21.99 7.57
C ALA A 123 -6.56 22.33 6.23
N ASP A 124 -7.88 22.51 6.23
CA ASP A 124 -8.57 23.25 5.17
C ASP A 124 -9.95 23.70 5.66
N SER A 125 -10.01 24.94 6.15
CA SER A 125 -11.04 25.93 5.80
C SER A 125 -10.97 27.12 6.76
N ALA A 126 -10.45 28.26 6.28
CA ALA A 126 -10.95 29.61 6.54
C ALA A 126 -9.93 30.64 6.05
N VAL A 127 -9.84 30.83 4.73
CA VAL A 127 -9.31 32.08 4.17
C VAL A 127 -10.49 33.05 4.18
N SER A 128 -10.64 33.81 5.28
CA SER A 128 -11.57 34.95 5.32
C SER A 128 -10.82 36.21 4.93
N GLU A 129 -11.25 36.79 3.82
CA GLU A 129 -10.85 38.09 3.29
C GLU A 129 -10.77 39.15 4.40
N THR A 130 -9.57 39.66 4.65
CA THR A 130 -9.39 40.93 5.36
C THR A 130 -8.99 41.99 4.34
N THR A 131 -9.94 42.89 4.08
CA THR A 131 -9.83 44.09 3.28
C THR A 131 -8.58 44.91 3.61
N VAL A 132 -7.56 44.87 2.74
CA VAL A 132 -6.43 45.79 2.82
C VAL A 132 -6.84 47.10 2.14
N ARG A 133 -7.06 48.15 2.93
CA ARG A 133 -7.14 49.53 2.45
C ARG A 133 -5.83 49.91 1.75
N ALA A 134 -5.95 50.43 0.53
CA ALA A 134 -4.85 50.92 -0.28
C ALA A 134 -4.10 52.08 0.39
N ALA A 135 -2.76 51.97 0.45
CA ALA A 135 -1.85 53.09 0.68
C ALA A 135 -1.14 53.43 -0.65
N PRO A 136 -0.84 54.73 -0.93
CA PRO A 136 -0.39 55.19 -2.25
C PRO A 136 1.04 54.73 -2.59
N PRO A 137 1.38 54.69 -3.90
CA PRO A 137 2.62 54.06 -4.37
C PRO A 137 3.86 54.90 -4.03
N ARG A 138 4.90 54.24 -3.52
CA ARG A 138 6.26 54.78 -3.54
C ARG A 138 7.03 54.09 -4.65
N SER A 139 7.30 54.83 -5.72
CA SER A 139 8.32 54.47 -6.71
C SER A 139 9.68 54.43 -6.04
N CYS A 140 10.51 53.45 -6.36
CA CYS A 140 11.95 53.64 -6.55
C CYS A 140 12.51 52.46 -7.33
N PHE A 141 13.27 52.81 -8.37
CA PHE A 141 13.94 51.98 -9.35
C PHE A 141 15.11 51.15 -8.78
N ASP A 142 15.53 50.20 -9.63
CA ASP A 142 16.85 49.60 -9.79
C ASP A 142 17.33 48.46 -8.87
N GLY A 143 17.76 47.37 -9.52
CA GLY A 143 18.70 46.44 -8.91
C GLY A 143 18.79 45.03 -9.51
N ILE A 144 19.12 44.90 -10.79
CA ILE A 144 19.64 43.64 -11.36
C ILE A 144 20.91 43.23 -10.58
N ARG A 145 20.98 42.02 -10.01
CA ARG A 145 22.23 41.22 -9.97
C ARG A 145 21.95 39.71 -10.01
N HIS A 146 22.44 39.09 -11.07
CA HIS A 146 22.75 37.66 -11.20
C HIS A 146 23.61 37.12 -10.06
N ARG A 147 23.46 35.82 -9.74
CA ARG A 147 24.60 34.87 -9.81
C ARG A 147 24.17 33.40 -9.75
N VAL A 148 24.66 32.66 -10.74
CA VAL A 148 24.70 31.20 -10.88
C VAL A 148 25.99 30.67 -10.23
N ALA A 149 25.95 29.52 -9.57
CA ALA A 149 27.09 28.60 -9.43
C ALA A 149 26.55 27.18 -9.15
N ARG A 150 26.58 26.24 -10.10
CA ARG A 150 27.69 25.42 -10.63
C ARG A 150 28.12 24.26 -9.70
N TRP A 151 27.58 23.10 -10.07
CA TRP A 151 28.11 21.73 -10.04
C TRP A 151 29.63 21.63 -10.20
N PHE A 152 30.29 20.74 -9.44
CA PHE A 152 31.32 19.81 -9.96
C PHE A 152 31.71 18.75 -8.90
N GLY A 153 31.60 17.48 -9.29
CA GLY A 153 32.24 16.33 -8.64
C GLY A 153 33.73 16.22 -8.99
N ARG A 154 34.47 15.50 -8.16
CA ARG A 154 35.88 15.12 -8.36
C ARG A 154 36.00 13.59 -8.32
N THR A 155 36.49 13.04 -9.42
CA THR A 155 37.36 11.85 -9.45
C THR A 155 38.79 12.31 -9.55
#